data_AF-M4PI68-F1
#
_entry.id   AF-M4PI68-F1
#
_cell.length_a   1.000
_cell.length_b   1.000
_cell.length_c   1.000
_cell.angle_alpha   90.00
_cell.angle_beta   90.00
_cell.angle_gamma   90.00
#
_symmetry.space_group_name_H-M   'P 1'
#
loop_
_entity.id
_entity.type
_entity.pdbx_description
1 polymer ?
#
loop_
_entity_poly.entity_id
_entity_poly.type
_entity_poly.pdbx_seq_one_letter_code
_entity_poly.pdbx_strand_id
1 'polypeptide(L)'
;MDPVQHPVFNVNMNGDFVKTAIDPMILSQFWESLAIQLMPGRDVVGISGPTFRALDDGGKQIIAHHFASAIGCTMVKYVIDGSGMHPDRYFLGRTSFFRPDNLISHAAELDVWIPSGYPLGSAGYSFNNGHLGPLVNQSNAHRTGRAGTVRIPRPPNAYILYRKDHHKAVKKSDPELSNNEISVILGRQWNAESDDVRMHYHTMAIEIKRQ
;
A
#
# COMPACT_ATOMS: atom_id res chain seq x y z
N MET A 1 -14.21 -8.08 -41.55
CA MET A 1 -14.17 -8.32 -40.09
C MET A 1 -14.66 -7.04 -39.47
N ASP A 2 -15.95 -6.94 -39.18
CA ASP A 2 -16.48 -5.79 -38.46
C ASP A 2 -15.88 -5.78 -37.04
N PRO A 3 -15.46 -4.62 -36.50
CA PRO A 3 -14.97 -4.55 -35.14
C PRO A 3 -16.08 -4.98 -34.18
N VAL A 4 -15.77 -5.91 -33.28
CA VAL A 4 -16.67 -6.34 -32.20
C VAL A 4 -17.03 -5.10 -31.39
N GLN A 5 -18.24 -4.57 -31.59
CA GLN A 5 -18.77 -3.50 -30.75
C GLN A 5 -19.10 -4.12 -29.40
N HIS A 6 -18.25 -3.85 -28.40
CA HIS A 6 -18.58 -4.15 -27.02
C HIS A 6 -19.79 -3.29 -26.60
N PRO A 7 -20.80 -3.88 -25.94
CA PRO A 7 -21.96 -3.12 -25.49
C PRO A 7 -21.52 -2.06 -24.49
N VAL A 8 -21.95 -0.82 -24.71
CA VAL A 8 -21.78 0.28 -23.76
C VAL A 8 -23.11 0.45 -23.02
N PHE A 9 -23.07 0.29 -21.70
CA PHE A 9 -24.21 0.47 -20.82
C PHE A 9 -24.33 1.93 -20.39
N ASN A 10 -25.55 2.45 -20.36
CA ASN A 10 -25.88 3.74 -19.77
C ASN A 10 -26.55 3.50 -18.41
N VAL A 11 -25.86 3.84 -17.33
CA VAL A 11 -26.35 3.67 -15.95
C VAL A 11 -26.78 5.03 -15.40
N ASN A 12 -27.99 5.11 -14.86
CA ASN A 12 -28.50 6.31 -14.20
C ASN A 12 -28.05 6.35 -12.73
N MET A 13 -27.40 7.43 -12.33
CA MET A 13 -27.02 7.76 -10.97
C MET A 13 -27.71 9.05 -10.52
N ASN A 14 -28.87 8.94 -9.90
CA ASN A 14 -29.60 10.07 -9.33
C ASN A 14 -29.83 11.25 -10.31
N GLY A 15 -30.01 10.96 -11.59
CA GLY A 15 -30.26 11.97 -12.65
C GLY A 15 -29.10 12.16 -13.62
N ASP A 16 -27.89 11.73 -13.26
CA ASP A 16 -26.73 11.74 -14.16
C ASP A 16 -26.56 10.38 -14.84
N PHE A 17 -26.14 10.38 -16.11
CA PHE A 17 -25.89 9.15 -16.86
C PHE A 17 -24.40 8.88 -16.98
N VAL A 18 -23.98 7.70 -16.53
CA VAL A 18 -22.61 7.21 -16.63
C VAL A 18 -22.54 6.09 -17.66
N LYS A 19 -21.55 6.16 -18.54
CA LYS A 19 -21.26 5.16 -19.56
C LYS A 19 -20.19 4.20 -19.08
N THR A 20 -20.42 2.91 -19.21
CA THR A 20 -19.42 1.87 -18.91
C THR A 20 -19.53 0.72 -19.91
N ALA A 21 -18.41 0.10 -20.24
CA ALA A 21 -18.37 -1.15 -20.99
C ALA A 21 -18.56 -2.38 -20.08
N ILE A 22 -18.60 -2.20 -18.76
CA ILE A 22 -18.75 -3.26 -17.76
C ILE A 22 -20.23 -3.45 -17.44
N ASP A 23 -20.68 -4.70 -17.41
CA ASP A 23 -22.05 -5.03 -17.03
C ASP A 23 -22.39 -4.48 -15.63
N PRO A 24 -23.48 -3.71 -15.48
CA PRO A 24 -23.90 -3.17 -14.19
C PRO A 24 -24.09 -4.24 -13.10
N MET A 25 -24.46 -5.47 -13.46
CA MET A 25 -24.59 -6.58 -12.51
C MET A 25 -23.23 -6.97 -11.91
N ILE A 26 -22.18 -7.00 -12.73
CA ILE A 26 -20.81 -7.28 -12.27
C ILE A 26 -20.34 -6.17 -11.32
N LEU A 27 -20.63 -4.91 -11.65
CA LEU A 27 -20.30 -3.78 -10.79
C LEU A 27 -21.05 -3.83 -9.46
N SER A 28 -22.32 -4.24 -9.46
CA SER A 28 -23.11 -4.43 -8.24
C SER A 28 -22.52 -5.52 -7.34
N GLN A 29 -22.19 -6.68 -7.91
CA GLN A 29 -21.55 -7.78 -7.16
C GLN A 29 -20.16 -7.38 -6.62
N PHE A 30 -19.40 -6.64 -7.42
CA PHE A 30 -18.11 -6.12 -6.98
C PHE A 30 -18.29 -5.12 -5.83
N TRP A 31 -19.27 -4.22 -5.91
CA TRP A 31 -19.61 -3.33 -4.81
C TRP A 31 -19.99 -4.10 -3.53
N GLU A 32 -20.85 -5.10 -3.63
CA GLU A 32 -21.22 -5.95 -2.47
C GLU A 32 -19.99 -6.56 -1.79
N SER A 33 -19.01 -6.99 -2.58
CA SER A 33 -17.75 -7.52 -2.05
C SER A 33 -16.91 -6.46 -1.32
N LEU A 34 -16.89 -5.21 -1.80
CA LEU A 34 -16.19 -4.10 -1.17
C LEU A 34 -16.91 -3.61 0.09
N ALA A 35 -18.25 -3.60 0.07
CA ALA A 35 -19.08 -3.12 1.16
C ALA A 35 -18.84 -3.90 2.47
N ILE A 36 -18.41 -5.17 2.39
CA ILE A 36 -18.03 -5.99 3.54
C ILE A 36 -16.87 -5.37 4.35
N GLN A 37 -16.01 -4.56 3.73
CA GLN A 37 -14.91 -3.88 4.41
C GLN A 37 -15.39 -2.70 5.26
N LEU A 38 -16.61 -2.20 5.04
CA LEU A 38 -17.16 -1.09 5.80
C LEU A 38 -17.49 -1.53 7.22
N MET A 39 -16.95 -0.79 8.18
CA MET A 39 -17.26 -0.96 9.60
C MET A 39 -17.63 0.40 10.19
N PRO A 40 -18.43 0.45 11.27
CA PRO A 40 -18.69 1.69 11.98
C PRO A 40 -17.38 2.41 12.33
N GLY A 41 -17.20 3.63 11.82
CA GLY A 41 -15.99 4.44 12.04
C GLY A 41 -14.82 4.16 11.09
N ARG A 42 -14.99 3.29 10.08
CA ARG A 42 -14.01 3.05 9.02
C ARG A 42 -14.64 3.24 7.64
N ASP A 43 -14.43 4.43 7.10
CA ASP A 43 -15.01 4.85 5.82
C ASP A 43 -13.93 4.88 4.74
N VAL A 44 -13.28 3.75 4.57
CA VAL A 44 -12.29 3.51 3.53
C VAL A 44 -12.31 2.05 3.13
N VAL A 45 -12.30 1.76 1.84
CA VAL A 45 -12.18 0.40 1.30
C VAL A 45 -10.91 0.27 0.46
N GLY A 46 -10.27 -0.89 0.51
CA GLY A 46 -9.11 -1.23 -0.31
C GLY A 46 -9.50 -1.98 -1.57
N ILE A 47 -8.88 -1.62 -2.69
CA ILE A 47 -9.03 -2.27 -4.00
C ILE A 47 -7.63 -2.66 -4.49
N SER A 48 -7.46 -3.89 -4.97
CA SER A 48 -6.19 -4.32 -5.57
C SER A 48 -5.98 -3.62 -6.91
N GLY A 49 -4.73 -3.35 -7.28
CA GLY A 49 -4.45 -2.65 -8.53
C GLY A 49 -4.90 -3.35 -9.80
N PRO A 50 -4.80 -4.69 -9.95
CA PRO A 50 -5.37 -5.37 -11.12
C PRO A 50 -6.87 -5.13 -11.25
N THR A 51 -7.61 -5.20 -10.14
CA THR A 51 -9.05 -4.94 -10.12
C THR A 51 -9.36 -3.47 -10.41
N PHE A 52 -8.61 -2.53 -9.83
CA PHE A 52 -8.81 -1.10 -10.06
C PHE A 52 -8.57 -0.70 -11.52
N ARG A 53 -7.51 -1.24 -12.14
CA ARG A 53 -7.19 -0.98 -13.56
C ARG A 53 -8.14 -1.67 -14.53
N ALA A 54 -8.78 -2.76 -14.11
CA ALA A 54 -9.82 -3.42 -14.91
C ALA A 54 -11.12 -2.61 -14.96
N LEU A 55 -11.35 -1.69 -14.02
CA LEU A 55 -12.46 -0.76 -14.10
C LEU A 55 -12.18 0.32 -15.15
N ASP A 56 -13.11 0.51 -16.06
CA ASP A 56 -13.16 1.72 -16.89
C ASP A 56 -13.62 2.92 -16.04
N ASP A 57 -13.65 4.12 -16.62
CA ASP A 57 -13.95 5.33 -15.85
C ASP A 57 -15.40 5.36 -15.36
N GLY A 58 -16.32 4.80 -16.14
CA GLY A 58 -17.71 4.61 -15.72
C GLY A 58 -17.83 3.64 -14.54
N GLY A 59 -17.13 2.51 -14.59
CA GLY A 59 -17.08 1.54 -13.49
C GLY A 59 -16.53 2.17 -12.21
N LYS A 60 -15.47 2.97 -12.31
CA LYS A 60 -14.95 3.75 -11.17
C LYS A 60 -16.00 4.72 -10.61
N GLN A 61 -16.72 5.45 -11.46
CA GLN A 61 -17.79 6.35 -11.01
C GLN A 61 -18.94 5.59 -10.33
N ILE A 62 -19.33 4.43 -10.85
CA ILE A 62 -20.38 3.57 -10.27
C ILE A 62 -20.01 3.10 -8.87
N ILE A 63 -18.79 2.60 -8.71
CA ILE A 63 -18.32 2.15 -7.39
C ILE A 63 -18.18 3.32 -6.42
N ALA A 64 -17.68 4.47 -6.87
CA ALA A 64 -17.61 5.68 -6.04
C ALA A 64 -19.00 6.13 -5.57
N HIS A 65 -20.01 6.09 -6.45
CA HIS A 65 -21.38 6.46 -6.13
C HIS A 65 -22.02 5.53 -5.09
N HIS A 66 -21.85 4.22 -5.24
CA HIS A 66 -22.34 3.25 -4.25
C HIS A 66 -21.67 3.46 -2.89
N PHE A 67 -20.36 3.66 -2.87
CA PHE A 67 -19.62 3.94 -1.65
C PHE A 67 -20.11 5.23 -0.98
N ALA A 68 -20.20 6.33 -1.72
CA ALA A 68 -20.74 7.62 -1.27
C ALA A 68 -22.12 7.47 -0.64
N SER A 69 -23.01 6.73 -1.30
CA SER A 69 -24.37 6.45 -0.82
C SER A 69 -24.36 5.63 0.48
N ALA A 70 -23.51 4.61 0.58
CA ALA A 70 -23.44 3.73 1.74
C ALA A 70 -22.93 4.42 3.00
N ILE A 71 -22.05 5.42 2.87
CA ILE A 71 -21.53 6.18 4.01
C ILE A 71 -22.26 7.52 4.22
N GLY A 72 -23.27 7.83 3.41
CA GLY A 72 -24.03 9.08 3.48
C GLY A 72 -23.18 10.33 3.23
N CYS A 73 -22.19 10.27 2.33
CA CYS A 73 -21.29 11.39 2.03
C CYS A 73 -21.20 11.64 0.52
N THR A 74 -21.15 12.90 0.11
CA THR A 74 -21.12 13.29 -1.30
C THR A 74 -19.72 13.34 -1.90
N MET A 75 -18.69 13.57 -1.08
CA MET A 75 -17.32 13.80 -1.53
C MET A 75 -16.42 12.62 -1.15
N VAL A 76 -16.16 11.77 -2.15
CA VAL A 76 -15.30 10.59 -2.04
C VAL A 76 -14.27 10.64 -3.16
N LYS A 77 -13.12 9.99 -2.95
CA LYS A 77 -12.05 9.94 -3.96
C LYS A 77 -11.27 8.65 -3.88
N TYR A 78 -10.67 8.30 -5.01
CA TYR A 78 -9.66 7.26 -5.09
C TYR A 78 -8.29 7.85 -4.77
N VAL A 79 -7.46 7.08 -4.06
CA VAL A 79 -6.05 7.39 -3.82
C VAL A 79 -5.20 6.14 -3.96
N ILE A 80 -3.95 6.32 -4.34
CA ILE A 80 -2.94 5.26 -4.33
C ILE A 80 -2.45 5.10 -2.89
N ASP A 81 -2.29 3.86 -2.44
CA ASP A 81 -1.64 3.55 -1.18
C ASP A 81 -0.12 3.79 -1.28
N GLY A 82 0.33 4.93 -0.77
CA GLY A 82 1.76 5.27 -0.71
C GLY A 82 2.49 4.68 0.49
N SER A 83 1.83 3.88 1.34
CA SER A 83 2.41 3.37 2.59
C SER A 83 3.61 2.44 2.39
N GLY A 84 3.80 1.90 1.18
CA GLY A 84 4.86 0.96 0.85
C GLY A 84 4.66 -0.44 1.41
N MET A 85 3.59 -0.71 2.18
CA MET A 85 3.27 -2.06 2.67
C MET A 85 2.54 -2.91 1.64
N HIS A 86 1.87 -2.28 0.67
CA HIS A 86 1.18 -2.96 -0.40
C HIS A 86 1.62 -2.35 -1.73
N PRO A 87 2.24 -3.14 -2.62
CA PRO A 87 2.87 -2.60 -3.82
C PRO A 87 1.88 -2.09 -4.86
N ASP A 88 0.62 -2.52 -4.79
CA ASP A 88 -0.39 -2.23 -5.81
C ASP A 88 -1.81 -2.23 -5.20
N ARG A 89 -2.08 -1.21 -4.38
CA ARG A 89 -3.37 -1.02 -3.71
C ARG A 89 -3.86 0.41 -3.88
N TYR A 90 -5.17 0.52 -4.08
CA TYR A 90 -5.90 1.75 -4.17
C TYR A 90 -6.88 1.79 -3.01
N PHE A 91 -7.16 2.99 -2.50
CA PHE A 91 -8.20 3.23 -1.52
C PHE A 91 -9.31 4.06 -2.12
N LEU A 92 -10.54 3.76 -1.72
CA LEU A 92 -11.70 4.62 -1.91
C LEU A 92 -12.19 5.03 -0.54
N GLY A 93 -12.30 6.33 -0.30
CA GLY A 93 -12.67 6.87 1.01
C GLY A 93 -13.26 8.27 0.91
N ARG A 94 -13.75 8.79 2.04
CA ARG A 94 -14.14 10.20 2.14
C ARG A 94 -12.98 11.11 1.80
N THR A 95 -13.21 12.19 1.07
CA THR A 95 -12.17 13.17 0.77
C THR A 95 -11.53 13.75 2.05
N SER A 96 -12.33 13.98 3.10
CA SER A 96 -11.85 14.48 4.39
C SER A 96 -11.02 13.47 5.20
N PHE A 97 -11.12 12.18 4.89
CA PHE A 97 -10.27 11.15 5.49
C PHE A 97 -8.82 11.29 4.99
N PHE A 98 -8.65 11.67 3.73
CA PHE A 98 -7.36 11.88 3.10
C PHE A 98 -6.86 13.31 3.32
N ARG A 99 -6.34 13.56 4.53
CA ARG A 99 -5.79 14.88 4.90
C ARG A 99 -4.76 15.37 3.88
N PRO A 100 -4.80 16.66 3.48
CA PRO A 100 -3.85 17.22 2.52
C PRO A 100 -2.38 16.99 2.91
N ASP A 101 -2.06 17.07 4.21
CA ASP A 101 -0.69 16.85 4.74
C ASP A 101 -0.13 15.45 4.46
N ASN A 102 -1.02 14.50 4.15
CA ASN A 102 -0.70 13.10 3.89
C ASN A 102 -0.74 12.76 2.38
N LEU A 103 -1.01 13.75 1.51
CA LEU A 103 -1.02 13.60 0.07
C LEU A 103 0.32 14.11 -0.47
N ILE A 104 1.13 13.21 -0.98
CA ILE A 104 2.55 13.47 -1.29
C ILE A 104 2.84 13.69 -2.78
N SER A 105 1.98 13.20 -3.68
CA SER A 105 2.18 13.33 -5.12
C SER A 105 0.91 13.00 -5.91
N HIS A 106 0.91 13.32 -7.20
CA HIS A 106 -0.05 12.83 -8.19
C HIS A 106 0.64 11.82 -9.11
N ALA A 107 0.07 10.63 -9.27
CA ALA A 107 0.51 9.65 -10.25
C ALA A 107 -0.67 9.30 -11.16
N ALA A 108 -0.54 9.58 -12.46
CA ALA A 108 -1.59 9.34 -13.47
C ALA A 108 -2.98 9.81 -13.01
N GLU A 109 -3.07 11.07 -12.56
CA GLU A 109 -4.29 11.77 -12.09
C GLU A 109 -4.82 11.36 -10.70
N LEU A 110 -4.20 10.37 -10.04
CA LEU A 110 -4.58 9.97 -8.68
C LEU A 110 -3.59 10.48 -7.63
N ASP A 111 -4.13 10.88 -6.49
CA ASP A 111 -3.30 11.29 -5.36
C ASP A 111 -2.69 10.08 -4.66
N VAL A 112 -1.42 10.17 -4.32
CA VAL A 112 -0.74 9.18 -3.47
C VAL A 112 -0.92 9.60 -2.01
N TRP A 113 -1.60 8.75 -1.24
CA TRP A 113 -1.90 8.99 0.17
C TRP A 113 -1.09 8.09 1.10
N ILE A 114 -0.59 8.65 2.20
CA ILE A 114 0.14 7.92 3.23
C ILE A 114 -0.53 8.15 4.59
N PRO A 115 -0.92 7.09 5.33
CA PRO A 115 -1.49 7.26 6.67
C PRO A 115 -0.56 8.03 7.61
N SER A 116 -1.12 8.91 8.45
CA SER A 116 -0.32 9.60 9.48
C SER A 116 0.33 8.57 10.43
N GLY A 117 1.63 8.72 10.68
CA GLY A 117 2.39 7.78 11.52
C GLY A 117 2.92 6.56 10.78
N TYR A 118 2.67 6.43 9.47
CA TYR A 118 3.45 5.52 8.65
C TYR A 118 4.84 6.11 8.40
N PRO A 119 5.91 5.32 8.55
CA PRO A 119 7.24 5.79 8.23
C PRO A 119 7.29 6.06 6.72
N LEU A 120 7.27 7.34 6.34
CA LEU A 120 7.65 7.75 5.00
C LEU A 120 9.05 7.20 4.76
N GLY A 121 9.19 6.31 3.79
CA GLY A 121 10.50 5.91 3.30
C GLY A 121 11.17 7.07 2.58
N SER A 122 11.52 8.16 3.27
CA SER A 122 12.36 9.23 2.74
C SER A 122 13.63 9.37 3.57
N ALA A 123 14.73 8.91 2.97
CA ALA A 123 16.09 9.47 2.96
C ALA A 123 16.57 10.50 4.03
N GLY A 124 16.19 10.36 5.30
CA GLY A 124 16.57 11.33 6.33
C GLY A 124 16.12 10.98 7.74
N TYR A 125 16.46 9.80 8.26
CA TYR A 125 16.62 9.66 9.71
C TYR A 125 17.97 10.27 10.09
N SER A 126 18.02 11.60 10.25
CA SER A 126 19.16 12.29 10.84
C SER A 126 19.13 12.12 12.37
N PHE A 127 20.06 11.33 12.90
CA PHE A 127 20.47 11.49 14.29
C PHE A 127 21.15 12.86 14.44
N ASN A 128 20.72 13.63 15.44
CA ASN A 128 21.35 14.87 15.87
C ASN A 128 22.88 14.75 15.88
N ASN A 129 23.58 15.69 15.22
CA ASN A 129 25.01 15.82 15.41
C ASN A 129 25.39 17.27 15.73
N GLY A 130 25.78 17.48 16.99
CA GLY A 130 26.65 18.57 17.45
C GLY A 130 26.18 19.21 18.75
N HIS A 131 26.99 19.51 19.75
CA HIS A 131 28.43 19.41 19.98
C HIS A 131 28.65 19.44 21.52
N LEU A 132 29.85 19.05 21.97
CA LEU A 132 30.29 18.82 23.36
C LEU A 132 29.98 19.96 24.37
N GLY A 133 29.54 19.56 25.57
CA GLY A 133 29.59 20.34 26.82
C GLY A 133 29.71 19.39 28.04
N PRO A 134 30.43 19.74 29.12
CA PRO A 134 30.77 18.80 30.18
C PRO A 134 29.64 18.58 31.20
N LEU A 135 29.69 17.38 31.80
CA LEU A 135 28.89 16.81 32.89
C LEU A 135 28.17 17.80 33.83
N VAL A 136 26.85 17.65 33.97
CA VAL A 136 26.13 17.90 35.24
C VAL A 136 25.05 16.83 35.46
N ASN A 137 25.15 16.20 36.62
CA ASN A 137 24.19 15.34 37.32
C ASN A 137 22.75 15.86 37.26
N GLN A 138 21.77 14.97 37.04
CA GLN A 138 20.67 14.72 38.00
C GLN A 138 19.72 13.59 37.55
N SER A 139 19.84 12.46 38.26
CA SER A 139 18.78 11.63 38.87
C SER A 139 17.44 11.35 38.18
N ASN A 140 17.12 10.03 38.19
CA ASN A 140 15.81 9.39 38.35
C ASN A 140 14.79 9.49 37.21
N ALA A 141 14.51 8.37 36.54
CA ALA A 141 13.47 7.43 37.01
C ALA A 141 13.18 6.31 35.99
N HIS A 142 13.19 5.08 36.51
CA HIS A 142 12.42 3.91 36.03
C HIS A 142 12.76 3.28 34.68
N ARG A 143 13.81 2.45 34.71
CA ARG A 143 13.85 1.20 33.95
C ARG A 143 12.93 0.19 34.64
N THR A 144 11.98 -0.37 33.90
CA THR A 144 11.47 -1.72 34.21
C THR A 144 11.54 -2.54 32.92
N GLY A 145 12.39 -3.57 32.96
CA GLY A 145 12.39 -4.60 31.94
C GLY A 145 11.15 -5.48 32.06
N ARG A 146 10.79 -6.17 30.97
CA ARG A 146 9.99 -7.39 31.09
C ARG A 146 10.51 -8.46 30.15
N ALA A 147 10.78 -9.59 30.80
CA ALA A 147 11.28 -10.83 30.26
C ALA A 147 10.36 -11.45 29.20
N GLY A 148 10.99 -12.13 28.24
CA GLY A 148 10.62 -13.49 27.83
C GLY A 148 9.19 -13.72 27.36
N THR A 149 8.80 -13.15 26.23
CA THR A 149 7.75 -13.74 25.39
C THR A 149 8.44 -14.40 24.20
N VAL A 150 8.29 -15.72 24.04
CA VAL A 150 8.69 -16.42 22.81
C VAL A 150 7.95 -15.77 21.64
N ARG A 151 8.65 -14.91 20.90
CA ARG A 151 8.11 -14.30 19.69
C ARG A 151 8.20 -15.36 18.60
N ILE A 152 7.07 -15.99 18.28
CA ILE A 152 6.96 -16.83 17.09
C ILE A 152 7.29 -15.91 15.89
N PRO A 153 8.41 -16.13 15.18
CA PRO A 153 8.80 -15.27 14.07
C PRO A 153 7.77 -15.42 12.95
N ARG A 154 7.45 -14.31 12.30
CA ARG A 154 6.53 -14.29 11.15
C ARG A 154 7.18 -15.07 10.00
N PRO A 155 6.39 -15.82 9.20
CA PRO A 155 6.93 -16.45 8.00
C PRO A 155 7.52 -15.39 7.06
N PRO A 156 8.68 -15.64 6.45
CA PRO A 156 9.38 -14.69 5.61
C PRO A 156 8.60 -14.38 4.33
N ASN A 157 8.50 -13.10 3.95
CA ASN A 157 7.95 -12.70 2.65
C ASN A 157 9.00 -12.84 1.54
N ALA A 158 8.58 -12.65 0.28
CA ALA A 158 9.44 -12.80 -0.91
C ALA A 158 10.75 -11.99 -0.83
N TYR A 159 10.68 -10.73 -0.38
CA TYR A 159 11.86 -9.88 -0.24
C TYR A 159 12.80 -10.36 0.87
N ILE A 160 12.28 -10.89 1.98
CA ILE A 160 13.13 -11.43 3.05
C ILE A 160 13.93 -12.64 2.56
N LEU A 161 13.35 -13.47 1.69
CA LEU A 161 14.04 -14.58 1.05
C LEU A 161 15.12 -14.08 0.08
N TYR A 162 14.77 -13.14 -0.81
CA TYR A 162 15.72 -12.51 -1.74
C TYR A 162 16.92 -11.88 -1.00
N ARG A 163 16.65 -11.10 0.05
CA ARG A 163 17.67 -10.49 0.89
C ARG A 163 18.57 -11.54 1.52
N LYS A 164 18.02 -12.64 2.04
CA LYS A 164 18.81 -13.70 2.66
C LYS A 164 19.84 -14.30 1.70
N ASP A 165 19.48 -14.47 0.44
CA ASP A 165 20.35 -15.07 -0.57
C ASP A 165 21.44 -14.09 -1.02
N HIS A 166 21.12 -12.81 -1.18
CA HIS A 166 22.02 -11.80 -1.75
C HIS A 166 22.86 -11.05 -0.69
N HIS A 167 22.44 -11.04 0.59
CA HIS A 167 23.14 -10.33 1.67
C HIS A 167 24.58 -10.77 1.86
N LYS A 168 24.86 -12.08 1.71
CA LYS A 168 26.24 -12.59 1.84
C LYS A 168 27.14 -12.06 0.71
N ALA A 169 26.61 -11.93 -0.51
CA ALA A 169 27.36 -11.43 -1.65
C ALA A 169 27.69 -9.92 -1.49
N VAL A 170 26.73 -9.12 -1.03
CA VAL A 170 26.95 -7.68 -0.77
C VAL A 170 27.91 -7.46 0.41
N LYS A 171 27.74 -8.19 1.52
CA LYS A 171 28.66 -8.08 2.69
C LYS A 171 30.09 -8.54 2.36
N LYS A 172 30.26 -9.45 1.41
CA LYS A 172 31.58 -9.94 0.99
C LYS A 172 32.27 -8.96 0.04
N SER A 173 31.51 -8.28 -0.82
CA SER A 173 32.06 -7.27 -1.75
C SER A 173 32.46 -6.00 -1.02
N ASP A 174 31.72 -5.62 0.03
CA ASP A 174 32.11 -4.52 0.90
C ASP A 174 31.81 -4.86 2.38
N PRO A 175 32.84 -5.33 3.13
CA PRO A 175 32.71 -5.70 4.53
C PRO A 175 32.45 -4.53 5.49
N GLU A 176 32.75 -3.29 5.08
CA GLU A 176 32.54 -2.09 5.91
C GLU A 176 31.06 -1.69 5.94
N LEU A 177 30.28 -2.10 4.92
CA LEU A 177 28.85 -1.78 4.85
C LEU A 177 28.08 -2.29 6.06
N SER A 178 27.39 -1.40 6.73
CA SER A 178 26.41 -1.71 7.75
C SER A 178 25.27 -2.56 7.17
N ASN A 179 24.66 -3.41 8.02
CA ASN A 179 23.48 -4.17 7.63
C ASN A 179 22.34 -3.28 7.12
N ASN A 180 22.29 -2.02 7.57
CA ASN A 180 21.33 -1.03 7.07
C ASN A 180 21.63 -0.66 5.60
N GLU A 181 22.89 -0.42 5.27
CA GLU A 181 23.32 -0.07 3.91
C GLU A 181 23.12 -1.23 2.94
N ILE A 182 23.42 -2.46 3.38
CA ILE A 182 23.12 -3.68 2.63
C ILE A 182 21.62 -3.80 2.37
N SER A 183 20.78 -3.44 3.34
CA SER A 183 19.32 -3.47 3.16
C SER A 183 18.82 -2.43 2.16
N VAL A 184 19.46 -1.26 2.08
CA VAL A 184 19.15 -0.23 1.09
C VAL A 184 19.57 -0.69 -0.30
N ILE A 185 20.78 -1.23 -0.45
CA ILE A 185 21.29 -1.73 -1.73
C ILE A 185 20.40 -2.86 -2.27
N LEU A 186 20.11 -3.86 -1.44
CA LEU A 186 19.26 -4.99 -1.83
C LEU A 186 17.81 -4.59 -2.09
N GLY A 187 17.28 -3.59 -1.38
CA GLY A 187 15.95 -3.05 -1.66
C GLY A 187 15.87 -2.39 -3.04
N ARG A 188 16.92 -1.67 -3.46
CA ARG A 188 17.02 -1.11 -4.81
C ARG A 188 17.17 -2.20 -5.87
N GLN A 189 18.02 -3.19 -5.63
CA GLN A 189 18.19 -4.33 -6.53
C GLN A 189 16.88 -5.09 -6.72
N TRP A 190 16.17 -5.39 -5.64
CA TRP A 190 14.85 -6.03 -5.71
C TRP A 190 13.85 -5.25 -6.57
N ASN A 191 13.82 -3.92 -6.45
CA ASN A 191 12.93 -3.06 -7.25
C ASN A 191 13.32 -2.98 -8.73
N ALA A 192 14.59 -3.22 -9.06
CA ALA A 192 15.10 -3.25 -10.43
C ALA A 192 15.18 -4.67 -11.01
N GLU A 193 14.86 -5.68 -10.20
CA GLU A 193 14.97 -7.10 -10.57
C GLU A 193 13.88 -7.49 -11.58
N SER A 194 14.16 -8.49 -12.41
CA SER A 194 13.19 -8.98 -13.40
C SER A 194 11.94 -9.61 -12.75
N ASP A 195 10.82 -9.52 -13.45
CA ASP A 195 9.54 -10.08 -12.99
C ASP A 195 9.63 -11.59 -12.73
N ASP A 196 10.40 -12.33 -13.53
CA ASP A 196 10.61 -13.77 -13.37
C ASP A 196 11.28 -14.11 -12.03
N VAL A 197 12.32 -13.36 -11.64
CA VAL A 197 13.02 -13.56 -10.38
C VAL A 197 12.12 -13.14 -9.21
N ARG A 198 11.40 -12.02 -9.33
CA ARG A 198 10.44 -11.61 -8.30
C ARG A 198 9.32 -12.63 -8.10
N MET A 199 8.82 -13.22 -9.19
CA MET A 199 7.82 -14.29 -9.16
C MET A 199 8.36 -15.56 -8.49
N HIS A 200 9.60 -15.94 -8.79
CA HIS A 200 10.26 -17.09 -8.15
C HIS A 200 10.27 -16.96 -6.61
N TYR A 201 10.70 -15.81 -6.09
CA TYR A 201 10.68 -15.53 -4.64
C TYR A 201 9.28 -15.39 -4.05
N HIS A 202 8.31 -14.94 -4.85
CA HIS A 202 6.91 -14.88 -4.44
C HIS A 202 6.31 -16.29 -4.26
N THR A 203 6.56 -17.20 -5.20
CA THR A 203 6.15 -18.60 -5.11
C THR A 203 6.78 -19.29 -3.90
N MET A 204 8.08 -19.12 -3.68
CA MET A 204 8.75 -19.67 -2.49
C MET A 204 8.18 -19.15 -1.17
N ALA A 205 7.84 -17.85 -1.09
CA ALA A 205 7.22 -17.29 0.11
C ALA A 205 5.80 -17.84 0.37
N ILE A 206 5.04 -18.13 -0.69
CA ILE A 206 3.72 -18.79 -0.58
C ILE A 206 3.88 -20.22 -0.07
N GLU A 207 4.84 -20.98 -0.60
CA GLU A 207 5.11 -22.36 -0.18
C GLU A 207 5.51 -22.43 1.30
N ILE A 208 6.39 -21.54 1.75
CA ILE A 208 6.82 -21.46 3.16
C ILE A 208 5.67 -21.06 4.09
N LYS A 209 4.74 -20.23 3.62
CA LYS A 209 3.55 -19.84 4.40
C LYS A 209 2.53 -20.98 4.52
N ARG A 210 2.57 -21.96 3.62
CA ARG A 210 1.63 -23.11 3.59
C ARG A 210 2.05 -24.25 4.52
N GLN A 211 3.32 -24.29 4.93
CA GLN A 211 3.87 -25.22 5.92
C GLN A 211 3.62 -24.72 7.35
#